data_AF-A0A5S4EZL1-F1
#
_entry.id   AF-A0A5S4EZL1-F1
#
_cell.length_a   1.000
_cell.length_b   1.000
_cell.length_c   1.000
_cell.angle_alpha   90.00
_cell.angle_beta   90.00
_cell.angle_gamma   90.00
#
_symmetry.space_group_name_H-M   'P 1'
#
loop_
_entity.id
_entity.type
_entity.pdbx_description
1 polymer ?
#
loop_
_entity_poly.entity_id
_entity_poly.type
_entity_poly.pdbx_seq_one_letter_code
_entity_poly.pdbx_strand_id
1 'polypeptide(L)'
;GGDMGDMGDLTPTDDKRYLRGAQVTNSDGIVEFTTIWPGWYRGRTIHIHAMVHFSSERVLTTQMMFDEKLNSTVMAASPYSEHTGRDTFNDNDNIYQDGMLMKVTKEDDGYLGVIVFAADSDKDGS
;
A
#
# COMPACT_ATOMS: atom_id res chain seq x y z
N GLY A 1 -11.81 -31.48 -1.58
CA GLY A 1 -10.62 -30.69 -1.20
C GLY A 1 -10.84 -29.31 -1.76
N GLY A 2 -10.89 -28.29 -0.91
CA GLY A 2 -11.13 -26.92 -1.32
C GLY A 2 -9.89 -26.37 -2.01
N ASP A 3 -10.06 -25.99 -3.27
CA ASP A 3 -9.11 -25.21 -4.04
C ASP A 3 -9.07 -23.81 -3.41
N MET A 4 -7.95 -23.47 -2.74
CA MET A 4 -7.69 -22.10 -2.32
C MET A 4 -7.42 -21.33 -3.60
N GLY A 5 -8.48 -20.73 -4.14
CA GLY A 5 -8.51 -20.06 -5.41
C GLY A 5 -7.30 -19.17 -5.62
N ASP A 6 -6.56 -19.48 -6.67
CA ASP A 6 -5.73 -18.56 -7.42
C ASP A 6 -6.62 -17.34 -7.78
N MET A 7 -6.62 -16.31 -6.92
CA MET A 7 -7.13 -15.01 -7.31
C MET A 7 -6.12 -14.42 -8.29
N GLY A 8 -6.15 -14.92 -9.52
CA GLY A 8 -5.43 -14.34 -10.64
C GLY A 8 -5.79 -12.85 -10.79
N ASP A 9 -4.90 -12.11 -11.43
CA ASP A 9 -5.08 -10.67 -11.65
C ASP A 9 -6.48 -10.39 -12.21
N LEU A 10 -7.25 -9.57 -11.49
CA LEU A 10 -8.59 -9.19 -11.94
C LEU A 10 -8.50 -8.45 -13.27
N THR A 11 -9.27 -8.89 -14.26
CA THR A 11 -9.35 -8.21 -15.56
C THR A 11 -9.99 -6.83 -15.37
N PRO A 12 -9.32 -5.73 -15.77
CA PRO A 12 -9.90 -4.39 -15.70
C PRO A 12 -11.19 -4.29 -16.54
N THR A 13 -12.20 -3.60 -16.00
CA THR A 13 -13.45 -3.30 -16.72
C THR A 13 -13.39 -1.98 -17.48
N ASP A 14 -12.35 -1.18 -17.27
CA ASP A 14 -12.06 0.05 -18.00
C ASP A 14 -10.54 0.29 -18.19
N ASP A 15 -10.22 1.32 -18.97
CA ASP A 15 -8.83 1.69 -19.31
C ASP A 15 -8.23 2.74 -18.37
N LYS A 16 -8.89 3.09 -17.25
CA LYS A 16 -8.34 4.06 -16.31
C LYS A 16 -7.18 3.45 -15.55
N ARG A 17 -6.14 4.25 -15.33
CA ARG A 17 -4.90 3.85 -14.63
C ARG A 17 -4.49 4.83 -13.53
N TYR A 18 -5.42 5.67 -13.05
CA TYR A 18 -5.16 6.54 -11.90
C TYR A 18 -4.69 5.71 -10.69
N LEU A 19 -3.80 6.30 -9.88
CA LEU A 19 -3.23 5.67 -8.68
C LEU A 19 -2.50 4.34 -8.98
N ARG A 20 -1.95 4.19 -10.19
CA ARG A 20 -1.09 3.09 -10.61
C ARG A 20 0.16 3.65 -11.27
N GLY A 21 1.31 3.08 -10.96
CA GLY A 21 2.59 3.47 -11.55
C GLY A 21 3.65 2.40 -11.35
N ALA A 22 4.71 2.47 -12.15
CA ALA A 22 5.89 1.64 -12.03
C ALA A 22 7.11 2.54 -12.22
N GLN A 23 8.13 2.35 -11.39
CA GLN A 23 9.39 3.09 -11.41
C GLN A 23 10.53 2.08 -11.29
N VAL A 24 11.67 2.38 -11.91
CA VAL A 24 12.92 1.64 -11.70
C VAL A 24 13.67 2.33 -10.57
N THR A 25 14.20 1.54 -9.63
CA THR A 25 15.04 2.06 -8.54
C THR A 25 16.25 2.79 -9.11
N ASN A 26 16.67 3.86 -8.43
CA ASN A 26 17.94 4.51 -8.72
C ASN A 26 19.13 3.67 -8.22
N SER A 27 20.35 4.19 -8.35
CA SER A 27 21.58 3.50 -7.91
C SER A 27 21.61 3.15 -6.43
N ASP A 28 20.82 3.88 -5.61
CA ASP A 28 20.74 3.69 -4.17
C ASP A 28 19.56 2.79 -3.76
N GLY A 29 18.85 2.19 -4.73
CA GLY A 29 17.70 1.33 -4.48
C GLY A 29 16.39 2.08 -4.17
N ILE A 30 16.34 3.39 -4.44
CA ILE A 30 15.21 4.25 -4.06
C ILE A 30 14.26 4.45 -5.26
N VAL A 31 12.96 4.39 -4.98
CA VAL A 31 11.90 4.89 -5.86
C VAL A 31 11.02 5.89 -5.12
N GLU A 32 10.53 6.88 -5.85
CA GLU A 32 9.66 7.92 -5.31
C GLU A 32 8.36 7.99 -6.10
N PHE A 33 7.25 8.09 -5.38
CA PHE A 33 5.91 8.26 -5.95
C PHE A 33 5.23 9.44 -5.28
N THR A 34 4.75 10.38 -6.08
CA THR A 34 3.76 11.38 -5.64
C THR A 34 2.37 10.78 -5.81
N THR A 35 1.64 10.64 -4.72
CA THR A 35 0.27 10.13 -4.70
C THR A 35 -0.55 10.87 -3.64
N ILE A 36 -1.84 10.57 -3.55
CA ILE A 36 -2.72 11.03 -2.48
C ILE A 36 -2.79 10.00 -1.35
N TRP A 37 -3.26 10.42 -0.18
CA TRP A 37 -3.64 9.47 0.87
C TRP A 37 -4.76 8.54 0.37
N PRO A 38 -4.65 7.22 0.51
CA PRO A 38 -5.68 6.32 -0.02
C PRO A 38 -6.98 6.43 0.77
N GLY A 39 -8.10 6.19 0.08
CA GLY A 39 -9.38 5.96 0.75
C GLY A 39 -9.46 4.58 1.40
N TRP A 40 -10.63 4.25 1.96
CA TRP A 40 -10.90 2.95 2.55
C TRP A 40 -11.97 2.20 1.76
N TYR A 41 -11.97 0.87 1.88
CA TYR A 41 -13.04 0.00 1.42
C TYR A 41 -13.35 -1.04 2.49
N ARG A 42 -14.54 -1.63 2.42
CA ARG A 42 -15.07 -2.49 3.46
C ARG A 42 -14.15 -3.68 3.76
N GLY A 43 -13.90 -3.94 5.05
CA GLY A 43 -13.16 -5.11 5.51
C GLY A 43 -11.64 -4.98 5.46
N ARG A 44 -11.09 -3.82 5.09
CA ARG A 44 -9.63 -3.58 5.04
C ARG A 44 -9.27 -2.21 5.60
N THR A 45 -8.15 -2.11 6.31
CA THR A 45 -7.58 -0.83 6.74
C THR A 45 -7.03 -0.05 5.55
N ILE A 46 -6.67 1.21 5.74
CA ILE A 46 -6.16 2.09 4.68
C ILE A 46 -4.76 1.63 4.24
N HIS A 47 -4.57 1.35 2.95
CA HIS A 47 -3.33 0.80 2.41
C HIS A 47 -3.01 1.21 0.97
N ILE A 48 -1.73 1.07 0.60
CA ILE A 48 -1.23 1.10 -0.78
C ILE A 48 -0.65 -0.27 -1.12
N HIS A 49 -0.97 -0.81 -2.29
CA HIS A 49 -0.36 -2.04 -2.78
C HIS A 49 1.03 -1.77 -3.38
N ALA A 50 1.97 -2.69 -3.15
CA ALA A 50 3.30 -2.65 -3.76
C ALA A 50 3.68 -4.02 -4.31
N MET A 51 4.35 -4.02 -5.46
CA MET A 51 5.00 -5.20 -6.03
C MET A 51 6.43 -4.84 -6.42
N VAL A 52 7.38 -5.68 -6.03
CA VAL A 52 8.79 -5.54 -6.41
C VAL A 52 9.12 -6.63 -7.41
N HIS A 53 9.70 -6.21 -8.53
CA HIS A 53 10.22 -7.11 -9.55
C HIS A 53 11.74 -6.95 -9.61
N PHE A 54 12.44 -8.08 -9.65
CA PHE A 54 13.87 -8.13 -9.94
C PHE A 54 14.04 -8.87 -11.27
N SER A 55 14.67 -8.22 -12.24
CA SER A 55 14.66 -8.70 -13.63
C SER A 55 13.22 -8.93 -14.12
N SER A 56 12.89 -10.11 -14.66
CA SER A 56 11.54 -10.47 -15.09
C SER A 56 10.69 -11.16 -14.02
N GLU A 57 11.16 -11.26 -12.77
CA GLU A 57 10.50 -12.02 -11.72
C GLU A 57 9.92 -11.11 -10.63
N ARG A 58 8.68 -11.39 -10.21
CA ARG A 58 8.06 -10.77 -9.05
C ARG A 58 8.60 -11.42 -7.77
N VAL A 59 9.39 -10.67 -7.01
CA VAL A 59 10.05 -11.15 -5.78
C VAL A 59 9.28 -10.77 -4.52
N LEU A 60 8.45 -9.72 -4.56
CA LEU A 60 7.63 -9.30 -3.43
C LEU A 60 6.25 -8.81 -3.89
N THR A 61 5.22 -9.22 -3.16
CA THR A 61 3.89 -8.60 -3.19
C THR A 61 3.52 -8.24 -1.77
N THR A 62 3.29 -6.95 -1.51
CA THR A 62 3.09 -6.46 -0.15
C THR A 62 2.12 -5.28 -0.13
N GLN A 63 1.86 -4.78 1.06
CA GLN A 63 1.01 -3.62 1.31
C GLN A 63 1.74 -2.65 2.25
N MET A 64 1.51 -1.37 2.03
CA MET A 64 1.99 -0.28 2.88
C MET A 64 0.80 0.26 3.67
N MET A 65 0.93 0.26 4.98
CA MET A 65 -0.09 0.67 5.95
C MET A 65 0.34 1.98 6.63
N PHE A 66 -0.60 2.67 7.27
CA PHE A 66 -0.36 3.97 7.90
C PHE A 66 -0.75 3.95 9.37
N ASP A 67 -0.10 4.80 10.17
CA ASP A 67 -0.46 4.97 11.58
C ASP A 67 -1.94 5.35 11.74
N GLU A 68 -2.64 4.70 12.66
CA GLU A 68 -4.10 4.84 12.75
C GLU A 68 -4.54 6.23 13.23
N LYS A 69 -3.69 6.92 14.01
CA LYS A 69 -3.97 8.30 14.41
C LYS A 69 -3.85 9.25 13.22
N LEU A 70 -2.89 9.01 12.33
CA LEU A 70 -2.79 9.74 11.07
C LEU A 70 -3.97 9.44 10.14
N ASN A 71 -4.36 8.17 9.98
CA ASN A 71 -5.55 7.79 9.21
C ASN A 71 -6.79 8.55 9.72
N SER A 72 -7.03 8.56 11.02
CA SER A 72 -8.15 9.27 11.63
C SER A 72 -8.10 10.78 11.35
N THR A 73 -6.90 11.38 11.37
CA THR A 73 -6.71 12.81 11.07
C THR A 73 -7.04 13.13 9.62
N VAL A 74 -6.56 12.32 8.66
CA VAL A 74 -6.80 12.55 7.23
C VAL A 74 -8.26 12.28 6.86
N MET A 75 -8.86 11.21 7.38
CA MET A 75 -10.26 10.87 7.10
C MET A 75 -11.27 11.88 7.68
N ALA A 76 -10.86 12.69 8.65
CA ALA A 76 -11.68 13.78 9.20
C ALA A 76 -11.66 15.05 8.35
N ALA A 77 -10.76 15.17 7.37
CA ALA A 77 -10.63 16.34 6.50
C ALA A 77 -11.35 16.14 5.16
N SER A 78 -11.81 17.22 4.53
CA SER A 78 -12.33 17.19 3.16
C SER A 78 -11.20 16.83 2.17
N PRO A 79 -11.46 16.03 1.12
CA PRO A 79 -12.77 15.45 0.76
C PRO A 79 -13.08 14.12 1.47
N TYR A 80 -12.14 13.53 2.20
CA TYR A 80 -12.30 12.19 2.81
C TYR A 80 -13.45 12.10 3.81
N SER A 81 -13.74 13.20 4.52
CA SER A 81 -14.84 13.28 5.48
C SER A 81 -16.22 13.00 4.89
N GLU A 82 -16.37 13.07 3.56
CA GLU A 82 -17.63 12.73 2.87
C GLU A 82 -17.86 11.21 2.81
N HIS A 83 -16.81 10.40 2.90
CA HIS A 83 -16.90 8.94 2.86
C HIS A 83 -16.93 8.33 4.28
N THR A 84 -18.14 8.26 4.83
CA THR A 84 -18.39 7.82 6.22
C THR A 84 -18.63 6.31 6.34
N GLY A 85 -18.42 5.76 7.54
CA GLY A 85 -18.77 4.37 7.85
C GLY A 85 -17.63 3.36 7.72
N ARG A 86 -16.38 3.83 7.80
CA ARG A 86 -15.19 2.96 7.87
C ARG A 86 -15.37 1.93 8.99
N ASP A 87 -15.27 0.66 8.64
CA ASP A 87 -15.52 -0.46 9.56
C ASP A 87 -14.24 -1.20 9.99
N THR A 88 -13.12 -0.93 9.32
CA THR A 88 -11.86 -1.64 9.51
C THR A 88 -10.69 -0.66 9.74
N PHE A 89 -9.95 -0.92 10.81
CA PHE A 89 -8.80 -0.20 11.34
C PHE A 89 -7.60 -1.17 11.41
N ASN A 90 -6.40 -0.65 11.73
CA ASN A 90 -5.21 -1.50 11.77
C ASN A 90 -5.33 -2.69 12.75
N ASP A 91 -6.00 -2.50 13.89
CA ASP A 91 -6.13 -3.51 14.95
C ASP A 91 -7.10 -4.65 14.62
N ASN A 92 -7.91 -4.50 13.56
CA ASN A 92 -8.91 -5.49 13.17
C ASN A 92 -8.85 -5.90 11.68
N ASP A 93 -7.84 -5.44 10.93
CA ASP A 93 -7.51 -5.96 9.60
C ASP A 93 -6.62 -7.21 9.74
N ASN A 94 -7.07 -8.35 9.19
CA ASN A 94 -6.38 -9.63 9.28
C ASN A 94 -5.09 -9.73 8.43
N ILE A 95 -4.81 -8.74 7.59
CA ILE A 95 -3.59 -8.63 6.78
C ILE A 95 -2.58 -7.67 7.42
N TYR A 96 -3.00 -6.84 8.39
CA TYR A 96 -2.12 -5.88 9.03
C TYR A 96 -0.93 -6.57 9.72
N GLN A 97 0.25 -5.98 9.54
CA GLN A 97 1.49 -6.37 10.23
C GLN A 97 2.30 -5.11 10.52
N ASP A 98 2.96 -5.06 11.68
CA ASP A 98 3.77 -3.91 12.10
C ASP A 98 4.85 -3.54 11.06
N GLY A 99 5.44 -4.54 10.40
CA GLY A 99 6.45 -4.34 9.35
C GLY A 99 5.94 -3.69 8.06
N MET A 100 4.61 -3.57 7.89
CA MET A 100 3.99 -2.87 6.76
C MET A 100 3.76 -1.38 7.04
N LEU A 101 4.03 -0.91 8.26
CA LEU A 101 3.75 0.45 8.67
C LEU A 101 4.76 1.43 8.08
N MET A 102 4.29 2.38 7.27
CA MET A 102 5.12 3.46 6.77
C MET A 102 5.50 4.41 7.91
N LYS A 103 6.75 4.88 7.90
CA LYS A 103 7.16 6.03 8.71
C LYS A 103 6.75 7.30 7.98
N VAL A 104 5.80 8.04 8.56
CA VAL A 104 5.23 9.23 7.94
C VAL A 104 5.51 10.48 8.75
N THR A 105 5.91 11.55 8.08
CA THR A 105 6.04 12.90 8.63
C THR A 105 5.17 13.86 7.83
N LYS A 106 4.53 14.81 8.51
CA LYS A 106 3.79 15.87 7.83
C LYS A 106 4.78 16.87 7.24
N GLU A 107 4.59 17.24 5.98
CA GLU A 107 5.39 18.26 5.29
C GLU A 107 4.44 19.23 4.58
N ASP A 108 4.57 20.54 4.85
CA ASP A 108 3.73 21.60 4.27
C ASP A 108 2.23 21.24 4.20
N ASP A 109 1.71 21.08 2.98
CA ASP A 109 0.32 20.73 2.66
C ASP A 109 0.08 19.23 2.42
N GLY A 110 1.09 18.38 2.68
CA GLY A 110 1.05 16.94 2.46
C GLY A 110 1.83 16.13 3.52
N TYR A 111 2.35 14.98 3.06
CA TYR A 111 3.06 14.02 3.89
C TYR A 111 4.22 13.41 3.12
N LEU A 112 5.34 13.20 3.81
CA LEU A 112 6.43 12.36 3.37
C LEU A 112 6.34 11.01 4.08
N GLY A 113 6.17 9.94 3.30
CA GLY A 113 6.14 8.56 3.80
C GLY A 113 7.34 7.76 3.30
N VAL A 114 7.98 7.01 4.19
CA VAL A 114 9.11 6.14 3.87
C VAL A 114 8.88 4.74 4.45
N ILE A 115 9.19 3.72 3.65
CA ILE A 115 9.27 2.33 4.07
C ILE A 115 10.42 1.65 3.31
N VAL A 116 11.08 0.69 3.97
CA VAL A 116 12.14 -0.11 3.36
C VAL A 116 11.60 -1.52 3.16
N PHE A 117 11.70 -2.04 1.94
CA PHE A 117 11.40 -3.43 1.66
C PHE A 117 12.70 -4.23 1.64
N ALA A 118 12.77 -5.28 2.46
CA ALA A 118 13.73 -6.35 2.26
C ALA A 118 13.10 -7.34 1.26
N ALA A 119 13.65 -7.41 0.06
CA ALA A 119 13.25 -8.37 -0.96
C ALA A 119 14.43 -9.31 -1.21
N ASP A 120 14.23 -10.58 -0.85
CA ASP A 120 15.15 -11.65 -1.18
C ASP A 120 15.06 -11.92 -2.70
N SER A 121 16.02 -11.39 -3.45
CA SER A 121 16.00 -11.41 -4.91
C SER A 121 16.42 -12.76 -5.51
N ASP A 122 17.13 -13.60 -4.77
CA ASP A 122 17.56 -14.94 -5.22
C ASP A 122 16.83 -16.09 -4.50
N LYS A 123 15.98 -15.76 -3.52
CA LYS A 123 15.15 -16.68 -2.72
C LYS A 123 15.98 -17.66 -1.91
N ASP A 124 17.21 -17.31 -1.55
CA ASP A 124 18.10 -18.17 -0.79
C ASP A 124 17.82 -18.16 0.73
N GLY A 125 16.97 -17.25 1.19
CA GLY A 125 16.55 -17.12 2.59
C GLY A 125 17.56 -16.41 3.48
N SER A 126 18.51 -15.66 2.92
CA SER A 126 19.48 -14.83 3.65
C SER A 126 19.07 -13.36 3.83
#